data_AF-A0A3B9UG65-F1
#
_entry.id   AF-A0A3B9UG65-F1
#
_cell.length_a   1.000
_cell.length_b   1.000
_cell.length_c   1.000
_cell.angle_alpha   90.00
_cell.angle_beta   90.00
_cell.angle_gamma   90.00
#
_symmetry.space_group_name_H-M   'P 1'
#
loop_
_entity.id
_entity.type
_entity.pdbx_description
1 polymer ?
#
loop_
_entity_poly.entity_id
_entity_poly.type
_entity_poly.pdbx_seq_one_letter_code
_entity_poly.pdbx_strand_id
1 'polypeptide(L)'
;MTLLIQMAWRNIWRSPWRSGVVVGAMALGVWAGVFMMGLAQGVNDARTAAALDDFVGHAQITDSNFTANQDVQALLAQPAQWTAALDAHPEVESWSERLVLMA
;
A
#
# COMPACT_ATOMS: atom_id res chain seq x y z
N MET A 1 -10.57 25.70 43.23
CA MET A 1 -10.42 24.77 42.09
C MET A 1 -9.57 23.54 42.42
N THR A 2 -8.40 23.69 43.06
CA THR A 2 -7.51 22.56 43.44
C THR A 2 -8.14 21.52 44.36
N LEU A 3 -8.92 21.93 45.36
CA LEU A 3 -9.63 21.02 46.28
C LEU A 3 -10.60 20.07 45.58
N LEU A 4 -11.36 20.57 44.59
CA LEU A 4 -12.32 19.77 43.84
C LEU A 4 -11.61 18.71 42.97
N ILE A 5 -10.50 19.08 42.32
CA ILE A 5 -9.69 18.16 41.51
C ILE A 5 -9.10 17.05 42.39
N GLN A 6 -8.57 17.39 43.57
CA GLN A 6 -8.03 16.39 44.51
C GLN A 6 -9.10 15.43 45.03
N MET A 7 -10.29 15.92 45.34
CA MET A 7 -11.41 15.08 45.77
C MET A 7 -11.92 14.18 44.64
N ALA A 8 -12.05 14.70 43.42
CA ALA A 8 -12.47 13.93 42.25
C ALA A 8 -11.46 12.83 41.90
N TRP A 9 -10.16 13.14 41.91
CA TRP A 9 -9.10 12.17 41.67
C TRP A 9 -9.16 11.02 42.68
N ARG A 10 -9.23 11.32 43.97
CA ARG A 10 -9.31 10.30 45.02
C ARG A 10 -10.59 9.47 44.96
N ASN A 11 -11.68 10.03 44.43
CA ASN A 11 -12.93 9.32 44.20
C ASN A 11 -12.81 8.29 43.06
N ILE A 12 -12.19 8.66 41.93
CA ILE A 12 -11.96 7.76 40.79
C ILE A 12 -11.11 6.55 41.21
N TRP A 13 -10.05 6.79 41.99
CA TRP A 13 -9.15 5.72 42.45
C TRP A 13 -9.73 4.85 43.57
N ARG A 14 -10.88 5.21 44.16
CA ARG A 14 -11.49 4.44 45.26
C ARG A 14 -12.02 3.08 44.81
N SER A 15 -12.43 2.95 43.54
CA SER A 15 -12.81 1.66 42.94
C SER A 15 -12.13 1.47 41.59
N PRO A 16 -10.89 0.93 41.56
CA PRO A 16 -10.07 0.89 40.35
C PRO A 16 -10.70 0.05 39.23
N TRP A 17 -11.53 -0.94 39.57
CA TRP A 17 -12.21 -1.78 38.56
C TRP A 17 -13.27 -1.00 37.76
N ARG A 18 -14.16 -0.25 38.43
CA ARG A 18 -15.24 0.49 37.77
C ARG A 18 -14.70 1.60 36.89
N SER A 19 -13.73 2.35 37.40
CA SER A 19 -13.11 3.45 36.67
C SER A 19 -12.16 2.95 35.59
N GLY A 20 -11.47 1.84 35.83
CA GLY A 20 -10.55 1.22 34.88
C GLY A 20 -11.23 0.79 33.59
N VAL A 21 -12.43 0.20 33.66
CA VAL A 21 -13.18 -0.19 32.45
C VAL A 21 -13.54 1.03 31.59
N VAL A 22 -13.97 2.13 32.21
CA VAL A 22 -14.35 3.36 31.48
C VAL A 22 -13.11 4.02 30.86
N VAL A 23 -12.03 4.16 31.62
CA VAL A 23 -10.76 4.73 31.12
C VAL A 23 -10.18 3.85 30.01
N GLY A 24 -10.21 2.53 30.18
CA GLY A 24 -9.77 1.57 29.17
C GLY A 24 -10.59 1.67 27.89
N ALA A 25 -11.91 1.75 27.97
CA ALA A 25 -12.77 1.94 26.80
C ALA A 25 -12.46 3.25 26.05
N MET A 26 -12.25 4.36 26.77
CA MET A 26 -11.87 5.63 26.15
C MET A 26 -10.48 5.54 25.49
N ALA A 27 -9.51 4.94 26.17
CA ALA A 27 -8.16 4.77 25.64
C ALA A 27 -8.16 3.90 24.37
N LEU A 28 -8.89 2.78 24.38
CA LEU A 28 -9.03 1.90 23.21
C LEU A 28 -9.74 2.60 22.06
N GLY A 29 -10.76 3.41 22.33
CA GLY A 29 -11.48 4.17 21.29
C GLY A 29 -10.58 5.18 20.59
N VAL A 30 -9.82 5.97 21.36
CA VAL A 30 -8.86 6.94 20.80
C VAL A 30 -7.74 6.21 20.06
N TRP A 31 -7.20 5.13 20.65
CA TRP A 31 -6.15 4.32 20.03
C TRP A 31 -6.61 3.73 18.69
N ALA A 32 -7.80 3.16 18.62
CA ALA A 32 -8.34 2.58 17.40
C ALA A 32 -8.52 3.63 16.29
N GLY A 33 -8.96 4.84 16.62
CA GLY A 33 -9.09 5.93 15.65
C GLY A 33 -7.74 6.36 15.07
N VAL A 34 -6.74 6.57 15.93
CA VAL A 34 -5.38 6.92 15.49
C VAL A 34 -4.75 5.79 14.68
N PHE A 35 -4.92 4.55 15.13
CA PHE A 35 -4.43 3.36 14.42
C PHE A 35 -5.04 3.24 13.03
N MET A 36 -6.36 3.38 12.90
CA MET A 36 -7.01 3.30 11.59
C MET A 36 -6.58 4.42 10.64
N MET A 37 -6.35 5.64 11.15
CA MET A 37 -5.79 6.72 10.33
C MET A 37 -4.39 6.37 9.82
N GLY A 38 -3.50 5.89 10.69
CA GLY A 38 -2.15 5.48 10.29
C GLY A 38 -2.16 4.32 9.30
N LEU A 39 -3.01 3.32 9.54
CA LEU A 39 -3.18 2.17 8.66
C LEU A 39 -3.71 2.61 7.27
N ALA A 40 -4.72 3.47 7.23
CA ALA A 40 -5.29 3.97 5.98
C ALA A 40 -4.26 4.74 5.15
N GLN A 41 -3.44 5.58 5.79
CA GLN A 41 -2.36 6.29 5.11
C GLN A 41 -1.30 5.33 4.58
N GLY A 42 -0.83 4.37 5.40
CA GLY A 42 0.16 3.39 4.94
C GLY A 42 -0.34 2.53 3.78
N VAL A 43 -1.62 2.14 3.79
CA VAL A 43 -2.25 1.43 2.66
C VAL A 43 -2.32 2.31 1.42
N ASN A 44 -2.67 3.60 1.57
CA ASN A 44 -2.73 4.52 0.44
C ASN A 44 -1.35 4.78 -0.15
N ASP A 45 -0.33 5.01 0.67
CA ASP A 45 1.04 5.22 0.21
C ASP A 45 1.57 3.98 -0.52
N ALA A 46 1.32 2.79 0.03
CA ALA A 46 1.68 1.54 -0.63
C ALA A 46 0.96 1.36 -1.98
N ARG A 47 -0.32 1.71 -2.06
CA ARG A 47 -1.09 1.67 -3.32
C ARG A 47 -0.58 2.69 -4.33
N THR A 48 -0.27 3.90 -3.90
CA THR A 48 0.27 4.94 -4.77
C THR A 48 1.64 4.52 -5.29
N ALA A 49 2.52 3.98 -4.43
CA ALA A 49 3.81 3.47 -4.85
C ALA A 49 3.67 2.31 -5.85
N ALA A 50 2.80 1.33 -5.58
CA ALA A 50 2.55 0.22 -6.49
C ALA A 50 1.97 0.67 -7.83
N ALA A 51 1.02 1.62 -7.81
CA ALA A 51 0.47 2.19 -9.04
C ALA A 51 1.52 2.99 -9.83
N LEU A 52 2.42 3.71 -9.15
CA LEU A 52 3.49 4.42 -9.82
C LEU A 52 4.49 3.44 -10.46
N ASP A 53 4.83 2.35 -9.77
CA ASP A 53 5.74 1.32 -10.28
C ASP A 53 5.14 0.56 -11.48
N ASP A 54 3.86 0.18 -11.39
CA ASP A 54 3.15 -0.54 -12.46
C ASP A 54 2.81 0.34 -13.67
N PHE A 55 2.39 1.59 -13.46
CA PHE A 55 1.83 2.43 -14.54
C PHE A 55 2.77 3.53 -15.03
N VAL A 56 3.71 4.00 -14.20
CA VAL A 56 4.56 5.17 -14.52
C VAL A 56 6.03 4.79 -14.69
N GLY A 57 6.50 3.72 -14.04
CA GLY A 57 7.90 3.32 -14.06
C GLY A 57 8.36 2.63 -15.34
N HIS A 58 7.55 1.75 -15.93
CA HIS A 58 8.01 0.89 -17.03
C HIS A 58 6.92 0.66 -18.09
N ALA A 59 7.17 1.11 -19.32
CA ALA A 59 6.34 0.74 -20.46
C ALA A 59 6.58 -0.73 -20.84
N GLN A 60 5.51 -1.49 -21.06
CA GLN A 60 5.59 -2.88 -21.45
C GLN A 60 5.07 -3.05 -22.88
N ILE A 61 5.88 -3.68 -23.73
CA ILE A 61 5.50 -4.05 -25.09
C ILE A 61 5.06 -5.50 -25.04
N THR A 62 3.83 -5.79 -25.48
CA THR A 62 3.23 -7.11 -25.33
C THR A 62 2.18 -7.32 -26.43
N ASP A 63 1.95 -8.56 -26.84
CA ASP A 63 0.93 -8.88 -27.85
C ASP A 63 -0.48 -8.55 -27.34
N SER A 64 -1.36 -8.06 -28.21
CA SER A 64 -2.72 -7.68 -27.84
C SER A 64 -3.53 -8.84 -27.24
N ASN A 65 -3.26 -10.07 -27.66
CA ASN A 65 -3.93 -11.26 -27.11
C ASN A 65 -3.46 -11.55 -25.68
N PHE A 66 -2.21 -11.24 -25.36
CA PHE A 66 -1.73 -11.33 -23.98
C PHE A 66 -2.35 -10.23 -23.11
N THR A 67 -2.53 -9.01 -23.63
CA THR A 67 -3.24 -7.95 -22.88
C THR A 67 -4.70 -8.30 -22.60
N ALA A 68 -5.38 -9.00 -23.51
CA ALA A 68 -6.78 -9.37 -23.36
C ALA A 68 -7.00 -10.59 -22.46
N ASN A 69 -6.21 -11.66 -22.65
CA ASN A 69 -6.47 -12.97 -22.04
C ASN A 69 -5.32 -13.48 -21.14
N GLN A 70 -4.20 -12.75 -21.03
CA GLN A 70 -2.96 -13.19 -20.37
C GLN A 70 -2.51 -14.58 -20.84
N ASP A 71 -2.76 -14.90 -22.11
CA ASP A 71 -2.41 -16.19 -22.69
C ASP A 71 -0.88 -16.29 -22.88
N VAL A 72 -0.26 -17.27 -22.25
CA VAL A 72 1.20 -17.48 -22.33
C VAL A 72 1.66 -17.86 -23.74
N GLN A 73 0.76 -18.31 -24.61
CA GLN A 73 1.08 -18.55 -26.03
C GLN A 73 1.06 -17.30 -26.89
N ALA A 74 0.59 -16.16 -26.38
CA ALA A 74 0.60 -14.88 -27.09
C ALA A 74 2.01 -14.26 -27.05
N LEU A 75 2.92 -14.85 -27.84
CA LEU A 75 4.31 -14.43 -27.99
C LEU A 75 4.41 -13.16 -28.85
N LEU A 76 5.32 -12.27 -28.47
CA LEU A 76 5.63 -11.09 -29.27
C LEU A 76 6.29 -11.51 -30.60
N ALA A 77 5.68 -11.15 -31.72
CA ALA A 77 6.24 -11.43 -33.03
C ALA A 77 7.54 -10.63 -33.27
N GLN A 78 8.55 -11.29 -33.83
CA GLN A 78 9.84 -10.69 -34.25
C GLN A 78 10.61 -9.96 -33.13
N PRO A 79 11.00 -10.66 -32.04
CA PRO A 79 11.63 -10.02 -30.88
C PRO A 79 12.91 -9.23 -31.22
N ALA A 80 13.70 -9.70 -32.18
CA ALA A 80 14.93 -9.05 -32.60
C ALA A 80 14.74 -7.64 -33.21
N GLN A 81 13.57 -7.35 -33.82
CA GLN A 81 13.30 -6.00 -34.33
C GLN A 81 13.06 -5.02 -33.17
N TRP A 82 12.43 -5.51 -32.11
CA TRP A 82 12.02 -4.69 -30.97
C TRP A 82 13.22 -4.35 -30.09
N THR A 83 14.10 -5.31 -29.82
CA THR A 83 15.33 -5.08 -29.05
C THR A 83 16.25 -4.10 -29.78
N ALA A 84 16.43 -4.27 -31.11
CA ALA A 84 17.21 -3.33 -31.92
C ALA A 84 16.61 -1.92 -31.95
N ALA A 85 15.28 -1.79 -31.97
CA ALA A 85 14.60 -0.49 -31.93
C ALA A 85 14.74 0.18 -30.55
N LEU A 86 14.70 -0.58 -29.46
CA LEU A 86 14.90 -0.08 -28.08
C LEU A 86 16.34 0.39 -27.87
N ASP A 87 17.34 -0.38 -28.34
CA ASP A 87 18.76 0.00 -28.25
C ASP A 87 19.10 1.28 -29.04
N ALA A 88 18.38 1.51 -30.14
CA ALA A 88 18.60 2.68 -31.00
C ALA A 88 17.89 3.96 -30.49
N HIS A 89 16.95 3.84 -29.55
CA HIS A 89 16.12 4.97 -29.13
C HIS A 89 16.75 5.75 -27.97
N PRO A 90 17.05 7.06 -28.13
CA PRO A 90 17.80 7.84 -27.15
C PRO A 90 17.04 8.14 -25.85
N GLU A 91 15.72 7.99 -25.83
CA GLU A 91 14.88 8.18 -24.64
C GLU A 91 14.74 6.89 -23.78
N VAL A 92 15.25 5.76 -24.27
CA VAL A 92 15.23 4.49 -23.53
C VAL A 92 16.52 4.36 -22.74
N GLU A 93 16.42 4.47 -21.41
CA GLU A 93 17.60 4.34 -20.53
C GLU A 93 18.04 2.88 -20.36
N SER A 94 17.07 1.95 -20.26
CA SER A 94 17.33 0.51 -20.17
C SER A 94 16.10 -0.31 -20.52
N TRP A 95 16.29 -1.58 -20.86
CA TRP A 95 15.19 -2.54 -21.08
C TRP A 95 15.57 -3.92 -20.55
N SER A 96 14.55 -4.74 -20.27
CA SER A 96 14.71 -6.15 -19.91
C SER A 96 13.63 -6.98 -20.58
N GLU A 97 14.01 -8.16 -21.06
CA GLU A 97 13.05 -9.19 -21.44
C GLU A 97 12.33 -9.74 -20.21
N ARG A 98 11.04 -10.04 -20.36
CA ARG A 98 10.22 -10.70 -19.34
C ARG A 98 9.71 -12.03 -19.85
N LEU A 99 9.90 -13.08 -19.06
CA LEU A 99 9.41 -14.42 -19.35
C LEU A 99 8.33 -14.80 -18.33
N VAL A 100 7.17 -15.26 -18.82
CA VAL A 100 6.05 -15.73 -18.00
C VAL A 100 5.98 -17.24 -18.10
N LEU A 101 6.06 -17.93 -16.97
CA LEU A 101 5.89 -19.38 -16.87
C LEU A 101 4.49 -19.66 -16.32
N MET A 102 3.79 -20.64 -16.91
CA MET A 102 2.62 -21.23 -16.26
C MET A 102 3.10 -22.20 -15.16
N ALA A 103 2.51 -22.08 -13.98
CA ALA A 103 2.64 -23.06 -12.89
C ALA A 103 1.58 -24.16 -13.02
#